data_AF-A0A117KNR6-F1
#
_entry.id   AF-A0A117KNR6-F1
#
_cell.length_a   1.000
_cell.length_b   1.000
_cell.length_c   1.000
_cell.angle_alpha   90.00
_cell.angle_beta   90.00
_cell.angle_gamma   90.00
#
_symmetry.space_group_name_H-M   'P 1'
#
loop_
_entity.id
_entity.type
_entity.pdbx_description
1 polymer ?
#
loop_
_entity_poly.entity_id
_entity_poly.type
_entity_poly.pdbx_seq_one_letter_code
_entity_poly.pdbx_strand_id
1 'polypeptide(L)'
;MKIIIHRKALKYLEERQAEDISITLAEIDTNCPIGTAKEIRVILEKPQNLKSYRWKKVDNYHFFIDRRLREIGPIVLKKQGFWKFSSLYVEGLQVPL
;
A
#
# COMPACT_ATOMS: atom_id res chain seq x y z
N MET A 1 -12.91 -7.97 1.79
CA MET A 1 -11.58 -7.65 1.23
C MET A 1 -10.83 -8.91 0.77
N LYS A 2 -10.65 -9.10 -0.54
CA LYS A 2 -9.76 -10.13 -1.11
C LYS A 2 -8.41 -9.48 -1.39
N ILE A 3 -7.30 -10.10 -0.99
CA ILE A 3 -5.94 -9.60 -1.24
C ILE A 3 -5.19 -10.66 -2.02
N ILE A 4 -4.44 -10.24 -3.03
CA ILE A 4 -3.61 -11.09 -3.89
C ILE A 4 -2.21 -10.50 -3.91
N ILE A 5 -1.21 -11.31 -3.60
CA ILE A 5 0.20 -10.92 -3.66
C ILE A 5 0.80 -11.50 -4.94
N HIS A 6 1.24 -10.65 -5.86
CA HIS A 6 1.88 -11.14 -7.08
C HIS A 6 3.26 -11.75 -6.74
N ARG A 7 3.69 -12.80 -7.46
CA ARG A 7 4.95 -13.53 -7.17
C ARG A 7 6.18 -12.63 -7.04
N LYS A 8 6.27 -11.58 -7.88
CA LYS A 8 7.38 -10.58 -7.81
C LYS A 8 7.31 -9.68 -6.57
N ALA A 9 6.10 -9.39 -6.08
CA ALA A 9 5.91 -8.64 -4.83
C ALA A 9 6.24 -9.54 -3.62
N LEU A 10 5.82 -10.81 -3.66
CA LEU A 10 6.15 -11.79 -2.61
C LEU A 10 7.67 -11.88 -2.41
N LYS A 11 8.42 -12.13 -3.49
CA LYS A 11 9.89 -12.18 -3.45
C LYS A 11 10.51 -10.88 -2.90
N TYR A 12 9.94 -9.73 -3.25
CA TYR A 12 10.43 -8.44 -2.77
C TYR A 12 10.23 -8.23 -1.26
N LEU A 13 9.14 -8.76 -0.71
CA LEU A 13 8.84 -8.74 0.72
C LEU A 13 9.77 -9.69 1.48
N GLU A 14 9.99 -10.90 0.96
CA GLU A 14 10.91 -11.90 1.52
C GLU A 14 12.34 -11.36 1.59
N GLU A 15 12.84 -10.75 0.51
CA GLU A 15 14.17 -10.12 0.45
C GLU A 15 14.36 -9.01 1.50
N ARG A 16 13.26 -8.40 1.97
CA ARG A 16 13.25 -7.33 2.97
C ARG A 16 12.87 -7.80 4.37
N GLN A 17 12.56 -9.09 4.53
CA GLN A 17 12.05 -9.66 5.78
C GLN A 17 10.85 -8.86 6.33
N ALA A 18 10.00 -8.34 5.43
CA ALA A 18 8.89 -7.50 5.79
C ALA A 18 7.62 -8.32 6.02
N GLU A 19 7.04 -8.23 7.21
CA GLU A 19 5.78 -8.90 7.57
C GLU A 19 4.59 -7.93 7.64
N ASP A 20 4.85 -6.68 8.04
CA ASP A 20 3.85 -5.63 8.13
C ASP A 20 3.83 -4.77 6.85
N ILE A 21 2.65 -4.61 6.26
CA ILE A 21 2.44 -3.88 5.00
C ILE A 21 1.33 -2.85 5.21
N SER A 22 1.70 -1.58 5.21
CA SER A 22 0.77 -0.46 5.29
C SER A 22 0.47 0.10 3.91
N ILE A 23 -0.81 0.24 3.59
CA ILE A 23 -1.32 0.88 2.38
C ILE A 23 -1.99 2.18 2.81
N THR A 24 -1.35 3.30 2.51
CA THR A 24 -1.66 4.61 3.09
C THR A 24 -2.05 5.60 2.01
N LEU A 25 -3.02 6.47 2.31
CA LEU A 25 -3.27 7.67 1.52
C LEU A 25 -2.29 8.77 1.95
N ALA A 26 -1.32 9.08 1.10
CA ALA A 26 -0.37 10.15 1.31
C ALA A 26 -0.83 11.42 0.58
N GLU A 27 -0.70 12.55 1.27
CA GLU A 27 -0.89 13.88 0.73
C GLU A 27 0.48 14.47 0.41
N ILE A 28 0.67 14.90 -0.83
CA ILE A 28 1.88 15.58 -1.30
C ILE A 28 1.49 17.02 -1.56
N ASP A 29 2.13 17.93 -0.82
CA ASP A 29 2.08 19.34 -1.15
C ASP A 29 2.81 19.54 -2.47
N THR A 30 2.03 19.80 -3.52
CA THR A 30 2.62 20.37 -4.72
C THR A 30 2.87 21.83 -4.36
N ASN A 31 4.12 22.30 -4.41
CA ASN A 31 4.48 23.71 -4.19
C ASN A 31 3.91 24.64 -5.29
N CYS A 32 2.66 24.44 -5.67
CA CYS A 32 1.91 25.07 -6.73
C CYS A 32 0.58 25.55 -6.13
N PRO A 33 0.02 26.71 -6.56
CA PRO A 33 -1.22 27.27 -5.99
C PRO A 33 -2.48 26.40 -6.18
N ILE A 34 -2.36 25.27 -6.88
CA ILE A 34 -3.47 24.48 -7.45
C ILE A 34 -3.79 23.22 -6.61
N GLY A 35 -3.05 22.97 -5.52
CA GLY A 35 -3.53 22.10 -4.43
C GLY A 35 -2.67 20.88 -4.10
N THR A 36 -3.17 20.09 -3.15
CA THR A 36 -2.52 18.89 -2.61
C THR A 36 -2.81 17.68 -3.50
N ALA A 37 -1.75 17.00 -3.97
CA ALA A 37 -1.90 15.74 -4.68
C ALA A 37 -2.07 14.59 -3.68
N LYS A 38 -3.03 13.69 -3.93
CA LYS A 38 -3.25 12.51 -3.09
C LYS A 38 -2.80 11.26 -3.83
N GLU A 39 -1.97 10.44 -3.19
CA GLU A 39 -1.49 9.19 -3.76
C GLU A 39 -1.58 8.02 -2.78
N ILE A 40 -1.65 6.80 -3.32
CA ILE A 40 -1.62 5.57 -2.52
C ILE A 40 -0.16 5.11 -2.40
N ARG A 41 0.35 4.98 -1.17
CA ARG A 41 1.69 4.46 -0.88
C ARG A 41 1.62 3.10 -0.22
N VAL A 42 2.62 2.26 -0.51
CA VAL A 42 2.88 1.01 0.21
C VAL A 42 4.12 1.19 1.06
N ILE A 43 4.01 0.95 2.36
CA ILE A 43 5.07 1.09 3.36
C ILE A 43 5.24 -0.27 4.04
N LEU A 44 6.48 -0.70 4.26
CA LEU A 44 6.81 -2.01 4.83
C LEU A 44 7.00 -1.96 6.35
N GLU A 45 6.09 -1.26 7.00
CA GLU A 45 6.12 -1.03 8.44
C GLU A 45 4.70 -1.00 8.97
N LYS A 46 4.56 -1.33 10.26
CA LYS A 46 3.31 -1.19 10.99
C LYS A 46 2.97 0.29 11.19
N PRO A 47 1.72 0.74 10.97
CA PRO A 47 1.39 2.14 11.15
C PRO A 47 1.32 2.47 12.65
N GLN A 48 1.77 3.68 13.01
CA GLN A 48 1.74 4.15 14.40
C GLN A 48 0.31 4.26 14.96
N ASN A 49 -0.65 4.65 14.10
CA ASN A 49 -2.06 4.76 14.48
C ASN A 49 -2.91 3.67 13.81
N LEU A 50 -3.09 2.54 14.50
CA LEU A 50 -3.87 1.40 14.00
C LEU A 50 -5.36 1.71 13.80
N LYS A 51 -5.93 2.71 14.50
CA LYS A 51 -7.36 3.04 14.42
C LYS A 51 -7.75 3.57 13.05
N SER A 52 -6.81 4.20 12.34
CA SER A 52 -7.02 4.74 10.99
C SER A 52 -6.98 3.67 9.89
N TYR A 53 -6.71 2.41 10.24
CA TYR A 53 -6.53 1.33 9.28
C TYR A 53 -7.56 0.22 9.50
N ARG A 54 -7.87 -0.49 8.42
CA ARG A 54 -8.45 -1.83 8.43
C ARG A 54 -7.28 -2.80 8.43
N TRP A 55 -7.37 -3.83 9.26
CA TRP A 55 -6.35 -4.87 9.31
C TRP A 55 -6.85 -6.17 8.70
N LYS A 56 -5.97 -6.86 7.99
CA LYS A 56 -6.21 -8.23 7.52
C LYS A 56 -4.89 -9.02 7.46
N LYS A 57 -4.91 -10.24 7.99
CA LYS A 57 -3.82 -11.21 7.79
C LYS A 57 -4.02 -12.01 6.50
N VAL A 58 -2.95 -12.19 5.75
CA VAL A 58 -2.87 -13.04 4.55
C VAL A 58 -1.55 -13.79 4.62
N ASP A 59 -1.62 -15.11 4.78
CA ASP A 59 -0.45 -15.95 5.08
C ASP A 59 0.35 -15.39 6.27
N ASN A 60 1.62 -15.04 6.06
CA ASN A 60 2.51 -14.46 7.07
C ASN A 60 2.51 -12.92 7.07
N TYR A 61 1.67 -12.26 6.27
CA TYR A 61 1.69 -10.82 6.11
C TYR A 61 0.49 -10.14 6.78
N HIS A 62 0.76 -9.02 7.44
CA HIS A 62 -0.21 -8.16 8.08
C HIS A 62 -0.47 -6.94 7.20
N PHE A 63 -1.63 -6.90 6.55
CA PHE A 63 -2.04 -5.74 5.74
C PHE A 63 -2.80 -4.74 6.60
N PHE A 64 -2.32 -3.50 6.63
CA PHE A 64 -2.99 -2.35 7.20
C PHE A 64 -3.41 -1.42 6.07
N ILE A 65 -4.71 -1.29 5.82
CA ILE A 65 -5.24 -0.47 4.73
C ILE A 65 -5.96 0.74 5.29
N ASP A 66 -5.52 1.93 4.90
CA ASP A 66 -6.12 3.19 5.34
C ASP A 66 -7.64 3.17 5.10
N ARG A 67 -8.40 3.51 6.14
CA ARG A 67 -9.86 3.52 6.12
C ARG A 67 -10.43 4.54 5.13
N ARG A 68 -9.64 5.56 4.78
CA ARG A 68 -10.02 6.57 3.77
C ARG A 68 -10.03 6.00 2.36
N LEU A 69 -9.25 4.95 2.08
CA LEU A 69 -9.19 4.37 0.73
C LEU A 69 -10.46 3.58 0.42
N ARG A 70 -11.01 3.80 -0.78
CA ARG A 70 -12.18 3.05 -1.27
C ARG A 70 -11.71 1.74 -1.90
N GLU A 71 -12.25 0.62 -1.45
CA GLU A 71 -12.10 -0.68 -2.12
C GLU A 71 -13.00 -0.71 -3.36
N ILE A 72 -12.42 -0.89 -4.54
CA ILE A 72 -13.14 -0.98 -5.83
C ILE A 72 -13.05 -2.38 -6.46
N GLY A 73 -12.26 -3.27 -5.87
CA GLY A 73 -12.06 -4.64 -6.33
C GLY A 73 -11.10 -5.43 -5.42
N PRO A 74 -10.63 -6.61 -5.85
CA PRO A 74 -9.57 -7.33 -5.17
C PRO A 74 -8.31 -6.47 -5.08
N ILE A 75 -7.71 -6.39 -3.89
CA ILE A 75 -6.48 -5.64 -3.67
C ILE A 75 -5.32 -6.49 -4.20
N VAL A 76 -4.61 -5.99 -5.21
CA VAL A 76 -3.49 -6.72 -5.82
C VAL A 76 -2.20 -5.99 -5.53
N LEU A 77 -1.33 -6.61 -4.72
CA LEU A 77 0.00 -6.09 -4.41
C LEU A 77 0.99 -6.51 -5.51
N LYS A 78 1.60 -5.52 -6.16
CA LYS A 78 2.54 -5.71 -7.27
C LYS A 78 3.86 -4.98 -7.01
N LYS A 79 4.92 -5.47 -7.65
CA LYS A 79 6.24 -4.81 -7.69
C LYS A 79 6.38 -4.08 -9.02
N GLN A 80 6.87 -2.85 -8.97
CA GLN A 80 7.28 -2.07 -10.13
C GLN A 80 8.75 -1.65 -10.03
N GLY A 81 9.27 -1.13 -11.14
CA GLY A 81 10.64 -0.65 -11.24
C GLY A 81 11.67 -1.78 -11.33
N PHE A 82 12.91 -1.38 -11.67
CA PHE A 82 14.04 -2.28 -11.81
C PHE A 82 15.07 -2.00 -10.71
N TRP A 83 15.57 -3.08 -10.10
CA TRP A 83 16.73 -3.04 -9.20
C TRP A 83 16.55 -2.06 -8.01
N LYS A 84 17.43 -1.06 -7.86
CA LYS A 84 17.41 -0.07 -6.75
C LYS A 84 16.19 0.85 -6.75
N PHE A 85 15.55 1.05 -7.91
CA PHE A 85 14.35 1.88 -8.05
C PHE A 85 13.06 1.06 -7.97
N SER A 86 13.13 -0.12 -7.36
CA SER A 86 11.95 -0.97 -7.25
C SER A 86 11.12 -0.68 -6.01
N SER A 87 9.81 -0.55 -6.23
CA SER A 87 8.82 -0.24 -5.21
C SER A 87 7.61 -1.17 -5.35
N LEU A 88 6.75 -1.13 -4.34
CA LEU A 88 5.46 -1.81 -4.37
C LEU A 88 4.35 -0.81 -4.68
N TYR A 89 3.34 -1.28 -5.39
CA TYR A 89 2.10 -0.55 -5.63
C TYR A 89 0.90 -1.50 -5.51
N VAL A 90 -0.28 -0.91 -5.41
CA VAL A 90 -1.53 -1.66 -5.21
C VAL A 90 -2.56 -1.27 -6.26
N GLU A 91 -3.29 -2.27 -6.73
CA GLU A 91 -4.52 -2.11 -7.51
C GLU A 91 -5.73 -2.49 -6.66
N GLY A 92 -6.94 -2.13 -7.11
CA GLY A 92 -8.19 -2.45 -6.40
C GLY A 92 -8.56 -1.46 -5.28
N LEU A 93 -7.76 -0.41 -5.12
CA LEU A 93 -8.02 0.71 -4.20
C LEU A 93 -8.09 2.02 -4.99
N GLN A 94 -8.92 2.94 -4.52
CA GLN A 94 -9.08 4.26 -5.10
C GLN A 94 -8.97 5.34 -4.01
N VAL A 95 -8.34 6.45 -4.35
CA VAL A 95 -8.43 7.70 -3.58
C VAL A 95 -9.86 8.22 -3.70
N PRO A 96 -10.61 8.40 -2.60
CA PRO A 96 -11.91 9.04 -2.68
C PRO A 96 -11.74 10.50 -3.17
N LEU A 97 -12.62 10.91 -4.10
CA LEU A 97 -12.74 12.29 -4.56
C LEU A 97 -13.26 13.19 -3.43
#